data_AF-A0A4W5NPU3-F1
#
_entry.id   AF-A0A4W5NPU3-F1
#
_cell.length_a   1.000
_cell.length_b   1.000
_cell.length_c   1.000
_cell.angle_alpha   90.00
_cell.angle_beta   90.00
_cell.angle_gamma   90.00
#
_symmetry.space_group_name_H-M   'P 1'
#
loop_
_entity.id
_entity.type
_entity.pdbx_description
1 polymer ?
#
loop_
_entity_poly.entity_id
_entity_poly.type
_entity_poly.pdbx_seq_one_letter_code
_entity_poly.pdbx_strand_id
1 'polypeptide(L)'
;LPVSSAPPSIQVPAEDLCVESGQSATFTIIITGRPTPEIQWYKDGEELLANENVEVVQNGARCSLTVLYPESEDGGIYTCWAYNDSGHTSCQAQLTVEEGPLESQEREVEIGKRRKLLSVYDVHEEIGRGTYGVVKRVTHRRTGEGFAAKFLPLRSSTRTRAFQERDLLSRLAHPRVSCLLDFFSTRRTLVLVTEAYPSPWRF
;
A
#
# COMPACT_ATOMS: atom_id res chain seq x y z
N LEU A 1 25.23 -46.24 1.35
CA LEU A 1 24.79 -46.14 2.76
C LEU A 1 23.45 -45.41 2.77
N PRO A 2 22.43 -45.87 3.52
CA PRO A 2 21.20 -45.09 3.66
C PRO A 2 21.54 -43.73 4.31
N VAL A 3 21.01 -42.65 3.74
CA VAL A 3 21.20 -41.31 4.30
C VAL A 3 20.38 -41.23 5.58
N SER A 4 21.02 -41.01 6.73
CA SER A 4 20.31 -40.88 8.01
C SER A 4 19.33 -39.72 7.96
N SER A 5 18.08 -39.96 8.39
CA SER A 5 17.12 -38.91 8.65
C SER A 5 17.59 -38.03 9.81
N ALA A 6 17.10 -36.80 9.85
CA ALA A 6 17.41 -35.82 10.87
C ALA A 6 16.23 -34.86 11.07
N PRO A 7 15.86 -34.52 12.32
CA PRO A 7 14.82 -33.55 12.60
C PRO A 7 15.22 -32.15 12.07
N PRO A 8 14.24 -31.26 11.83
CA PRO A 8 14.51 -29.89 11.48
C PRO A 8 15.31 -29.18 12.59
N SER A 9 16.29 -28.38 12.19
CA SER A 9 17.15 -27.62 13.09
C SER A 9 17.42 -26.24 12.48
N ILE A 10 17.09 -25.20 13.24
CA ILE A 10 17.34 -23.80 12.88
C ILE A 10 18.81 -23.51 13.10
N GLN A 11 19.51 -23.19 12.01
CA GLN A 11 20.90 -22.77 12.01
C GLN A 11 21.01 -21.25 12.18
N VAL A 12 20.10 -20.51 11.52
CA VAL A 12 19.98 -19.06 11.62
C VAL A 12 18.50 -18.74 11.82
N PRO A 13 18.08 -18.23 12.99
CA PRO A 13 16.70 -17.86 13.25
C PRO A 13 16.32 -16.57 12.51
N ALA A 14 15.02 -16.28 12.45
CA ALA A 14 14.56 -14.95 12.04
C ALA A 14 14.98 -13.92 13.10
N GLU A 15 15.30 -12.71 12.65
CA GLU A 15 15.61 -11.57 13.51
C GLU A 15 14.47 -10.56 13.44
N ASP A 16 14.28 -9.80 14.53
CA ASP A 16 13.30 -8.72 14.57
C ASP A 16 13.64 -7.66 13.52
N LEU A 17 12.61 -7.14 12.86
CA LEU A 17 12.74 -6.12 11.84
C LEU A 17 11.99 -4.86 12.28
N CYS A 18 12.63 -3.71 12.08
CA CYS A 18 11.95 -2.42 12.08
C CYS A 18 12.10 -1.80 10.69
N VAL A 19 10.98 -1.60 10.00
CA VAL A 19 10.95 -1.04 8.64
C VAL A 19 9.99 0.14 8.58
N GLU A 20 10.20 1.01 7.60
CA GLU A 20 9.23 2.05 7.29
C GLU A 20 8.08 1.48 6.45
N SER A 21 6.87 2.02 6.63
CA SER A 21 5.72 1.62 5.81
C SER A 21 6.00 1.74 4.31
N GLY A 22 5.66 0.68 3.56
CA GLY A 22 5.90 0.58 2.13
C GLY A 22 7.32 0.18 1.72
N GLN A 23 8.28 0.08 2.66
CA GLN A 23 9.57 -0.56 2.43
C GLN A 23 9.46 -2.05 2.72
N SER A 24 9.90 -2.90 1.79
CA SER A 24 9.76 -4.35 1.93
C SER A 24 10.48 -4.86 3.18
N ALA A 25 9.82 -5.75 3.92
CA ALA A 25 10.42 -6.48 5.05
C ALA A 25 10.68 -7.93 4.64
N THR A 26 11.87 -8.47 4.91
CA THR A 26 12.22 -9.85 4.57
C THR A 26 12.81 -10.58 5.75
N PHE A 27 12.08 -11.56 6.28
CA PHE A 27 12.63 -12.53 7.23
C PHE A 27 13.39 -13.60 6.47
N THR A 28 14.62 -13.89 6.89
CA THR A 28 15.45 -14.96 6.33
C THR A 28 15.80 -15.94 7.44
N ILE A 29 15.60 -17.23 7.18
CA ILE A 29 15.91 -18.31 8.11
C ILE A 29 16.72 -19.37 7.36
N ILE A 30 17.70 -19.98 8.04
CA ILE A 30 18.39 -21.17 7.56
C ILE A 30 17.97 -22.36 8.40
N ILE A 31 17.29 -23.33 7.79
CA ILE A 31 16.76 -24.53 8.42
C ILE A 31 17.30 -25.77 7.71
N THR A 32 17.93 -26.66 8.46
CA THR A 32 18.41 -27.94 7.97
C THR A 32 17.52 -29.08 8.46
N GLY A 33 17.38 -30.14 7.69
CA GLY A 33 16.66 -31.35 8.10
C GLY A 33 16.71 -32.38 6.98
N ARG A 34 16.48 -33.66 7.31
CA ARG A 34 16.41 -34.74 6.33
C ARG A 34 15.23 -35.68 6.64
N PRO A 35 14.21 -35.78 5.76
CA PRO A 35 14.02 -35.04 4.50
C PRO A 35 13.97 -33.51 4.66
N THR A 36 14.11 -32.77 3.55
CA THR A 36 14.01 -31.29 3.56
C THR A 36 12.70 -30.88 4.25
N PRO A 37 12.75 -30.05 5.31
CA PRO A 37 11.55 -29.67 6.05
C PRO A 37 10.57 -28.87 5.20
N GLU A 38 9.28 -29.11 5.41
CA GLU A 38 8.21 -28.25 4.94
C GLU A 38 8.08 -27.04 5.88
N ILE A 39 7.77 -25.87 5.31
CA ILE A 39 7.75 -24.59 6.02
C ILE A 39 6.35 -23.98 6.00
N GLN A 40 5.89 -23.56 7.17
CA GLN A 40 4.65 -22.79 7.33
C GLN A 40 4.92 -21.53 8.14
N TRP A 41 4.30 -20.43 7.72
CA TRP A 41 4.42 -19.14 8.38
C TRP A 41 3.09 -18.74 9.01
N TYR A 42 3.17 -18.05 10.15
CA TYR A 42 2.03 -17.54 10.88
C TYR A 42 2.30 -16.09 11.28
N LYS A 43 1.28 -15.24 11.28
CA LYS A 43 1.30 -13.90 11.85
C LYS A 43 0.32 -13.87 13.02
N ASP A 44 0.81 -13.50 14.20
CA ASP A 44 -0.01 -13.38 15.41
C ASP A 44 -0.84 -14.64 15.75
N GLY A 45 -0.35 -15.81 15.33
CA GLY A 45 -1.00 -17.11 15.54
C GLY A 45 -1.93 -17.56 14.40
N GLU A 46 -2.18 -16.73 13.41
CA GLU A 46 -2.97 -17.09 12.21
C GLU A 46 -2.06 -17.51 11.05
N GLU A 47 -2.45 -18.56 10.33
CA GLU A 47 -1.67 -19.06 9.19
C GLU A 47 -1.58 -18.00 8.08
N LEU A 48 -0.35 -17.73 7.63
CA LEU A 48 -0.08 -16.74 6.61
C LEU A 48 0.12 -17.41 5.25
N LEU A 49 -0.81 -17.16 4.34
CA LEU A 49 -0.75 -17.65 2.96
C LEU A 49 -0.11 -16.62 2.03
N ALA A 50 0.68 -17.12 1.07
CA ALA A 50 1.23 -16.28 0.01
C ALA A 50 0.11 -15.59 -0.79
N ASN A 51 0.34 -14.32 -1.13
CA ASN A 51 -0.62 -13.48 -1.85
C ASN A 51 0.13 -12.35 -2.59
N GLU A 52 -0.59 -11.34 -3.08
CA GLU A 52 0.01 -10.23 -3.83
C GLU A 52 0.98 -9.34 -3.02
N ASN A 53 0.91 -9.37 -1.69
CA ASN A 53 1.76 -8.59 -0.78
C ASN A 53 2.72 -9.47 0.04
N VAL A 54 2.56 -10.79 0.03
CA VAL A 54 3.34 -11.74 0.84
C VAL A 54 3.94 -12.81 -0.08
N GLU A 55 5.27 -12.83 -0.15
CA GLU A 55 6.03 -13.83 -0.90
C GLU A 55 6.73 -14.79 0.06
N VAL A 56 6.62 -16.09 -0.19
CA VAL A 56 7.34 -17.14 0.54
C VAL A 56 8.21 -17.91 -0.44
N VAL A 57 9.50 -17.99 -0.16
CA VAL A 57 10.48 -18.67 -1.01
C VAL A 57 11.30 -19.65 -0.17
N GLN A 58 11.42 -20.89 -0.64
CA GLN A 58 12.30 -21.89 -0.06
C GLN A 58 13.27 -22.40 -1.12
N ASN A 59 14.57 -22.26 -0.85
CA ASN A 59 15.65 -22.79 -1.68
C ASN A 59 16.58 -23.65 -0.82
N GLY A 60 16.32 -24.96 -0.82
CA GLY A 60 17.02 -25.92 0.03
C GLY A 60 16.82 -25.57 1.51
N ALA A 61 17.92 -25.23 2.19
CA ALA A 61 17.90 -24.86 3.60
C ALA A 61 17.50 -23.40 3.86
N ARG A 62 17.57 -22.53 2.85
CA ARG A 62 17.24 -21.11 3.01
C ARG A 62 15.75 -20.89 2.77
N CYS A 63 15.07 -20.31 3.74
CA CYS A 63 13.65 -19.97 3.69
C CYS A 63 13.51 -18.46 3.91
N SER A 64 12.70 -17.79 3.12
CA SER A 64 12.42 -16.37 3.28
C SER A 64 10.94 -16.07 3.13
N LEU A 65 10.47 -15.15 3.97
CA LEU A 65 9.17 -14.52 3.87
C LEU A 65 9.39 -13.03 3.64
N THR A 66 8.79 -12.49 2.58
CA THR A 66 8.86 -11.08 2.23
C THR A 66 7.46 -10.48 2.27
N VAL A 67 7.29 -9.41 3.05
CA VAL A 67 6.12 -8.52 2.97
C VAL A 67 6.54 -7.33 2.10
N LEU A 68 5.95 -7.21 0.90
CA LEU A 68 6.41 -6.29 -0.14
C LEU A 68 6.15 -4.83 0.21
N TYR A 69 4.95 -4.53 0.71
CA TYR A 69 4.51 -3.19 1.07
C TYR A 69 3.83 -3.22 2.46
N PRO A 70 4.61 -3.34 3.55
CA PRO A 70 4.05 -3.44 4.88
C PRO A 70 3.40 -2.13 5.35
N GLU A 71 2.26 -2.26 6.03
CA GLU A 71 1.54 -1.22 6.75
C GLU A 71 1.53 -1.51 8.26
N SER A 72 1.03 -0.58 9.07
CA SER A 72 1.01 -0.75 10.54
C SER A 72 0.25 -2.02 10.99
N GLU A 73 -0.73 -2.46 10.19
CA GLU A 73 -1.53 -3.67 10.41
C GLU A 73 -0.74 -4.97 10.12
N ASP A 74 0.30 -4.88 9.28
CA ASP A 74 1.22 -5.98 8.98
C ASP A 74 2.26 -6.20 10.09
N GLY A 75 2.42 -5.24 10.99
CA GLY A 75 3.21 -5.40 12.21
C GLY A 75 2.65 -6.51 13.10
N GLY A 76 3.53 -7.24 13.78
CA GLY A 76 3.13 -8.39 14.58
C GLY A 76 4.26 -9.40 14.78
N ILE A 77 3.92 -10.53 15.42
CA ILE A 77 4.84 -11.65 15.64
C ILE A 77 4.71 -12.64 14.49
N TYR A 78 5.78 -12.81 13.74
CA TYR A 78 5.89 -13.79 12.67
C TYR A 78 6.53 -15.06 13.20
N THR A 79 5.85 -16.19 13.03
CA THR A 79 6.33 -17.52 13.45
C THR A 79 6.59 -18.39 12.23
N CYS A 80 7.79 -18.95 12.13
CA CYS A 80 8.11 -19.98 11.15
C CYS A 80 8.09 -21.35 11.82
N TRP A 81 7.28 -22.25 11.29
CA TRP A 81 7.26 -23.67 11.64
C TRP A 81 7.94 -24.49 10.55
N ALA A 82 8.82 -25.38 10.96
CA ALA A 82 9.46 -26.33 10.07
C ALA A 82 9.28 -27.76 10.59
N TYR A 83 8.83 -28.67 9.73
CA TYR A 83 8.54 -30.05 10.12
C TYR A 83 8.96 -31.05 9.05
N ASN A 84 9.31 -32.26 9.49
CA ASN A 84 9.47 -33.45 8.66
C ASN A 84 9.12 -34.70 9.51
N ASP A 85 9.22 -35.89 8.92
CA ASP A 85 8.88 -37.16 9.61
C ASP A 85 9.73 -37.45 10.87
N SER A 86 10.86 -36.76 11.04
CA SER A 86 11.76 -36.92 12.19
C SER A 86 11.52 -35.90 13.30
N GLY A 87 10.67 -34.89 13.10
CA GLY A 87 10.32 -33.90 14.13
C GLY A 87 9.96 -32.53 13.57
N HIS A 88 9.94 -31.53 14.45
CA HIS A 88 9.64 -30.16 14.10
C HIS A 88 10.47 -29.16 14.93
N THR A 89 10.54 -27.93 14.45
CA THR A 89 11.14 -26.80 15.16
C THR A 89 10.44 -25.51 14.73
N SER A 90 10.61 -24.44 15.51
CA SER A 90 10.02 -23.13 15.20
C SER A 90 10.87 -21.99 15.73
N CYS A 91 10.80 -20.83 15.08
CA CYS A 91 11.30 -19.56 15.61
C CYS A 91 10.30 -18.43 15.35
N GLN A 92 10.48 -17.34 16.09
CA GLN A 92 9.64 -16.15 16.02
C GLN A 92 10.50 -14.91 15.87
N ALA A 93 9.96 -13.91 15.20
CA ALA A 93 10.52 -12.56 15.11
C ALA A 93 9.40 -11.53 15.03
N GLN A 94 9.64 -10.33 15.55
CA GLN A 94 8.72 -9.21 15.52
C GLN A 94 8.95 -8.35 14.28
N LEU A 95 7.89 -8.04 13.54
CA LEU A 95 7.87 -6.93 12.58
C LEU A 95 7.32 -5.68 13.26
N THR A 96 8.13 -4.64 13.32
CA THR A 96 7.70 -3.28 13.66
C THR A 96 7.65 -2.47 12.37
N VAL A 97 6.50 -1.89 12.07
CA VAL A 97 6.31 -1.01 10.91
C VAL A 97 6.15 0.41 11.42
N GLU A 98 7.19 1.21 11.26
CA GLU A 98 7.17 2.61 11.61
C GLU A 98 6.56 3.42 10.47
N GLU A 99 5.71 4.38 10.81
CA GLU A 99 5.49 5.49 9.88
C GLU A 99 6.79 6.27 9.85
N GLY A 100 7.56 6.13 8.77
CA GLY A 100 8.77 6.90 8.58
C GLY A 100 8.48 8.39 8.78
N PRO A 101 9.49 9.20 9.18
CA PRO A 101 9.33 10.64 9.12
C PRO A 101 8.82 10.97 7.72
N LEU A 102 7.88 11.91 7.61
CA LEU A 102 7.52 12.49 6.32
C LEU A 102 8.77 13.21 5.78
N GLU A 103 9.77 12.48 5.30
CA GLU A 103 10.91 13.02 4.58
C GLU A 103 10.34 13.54 3.27
N SER A 104 10.06 14.83 3.32
CA SER A 104 10.15 15.73 2.19
C SER A 104 11.51 15.55 1.52
N GLN A 105 11.65 14.53 0.68
CA GLN A 105 12.46 14.66 -0.54
C GLN A 105 11.56 15.21 -1.62
N GLU A 106 11.26 16.50 -1.45
CA GLU A 106 10.91 17.41 -2.53
C GLU A 106 12.07 17.41 -3.53
N ARG A 107 12.02 16.55 -4.55
CA ARG A 107 12.46 17.00 -5.87
C ARG A 107 11.33 17.86 -6.43
N GLU A 108 11.24 19.07 -5.90
CA GLU A 108 10.47 20.15 -6.51
C GLU A 108 11.03 20.38 -7.92
N VAL A 109 10.33 19.88 -8.93
CA VAL A 109 10.39 20.51 -10.24
C VAL A 109 9.54 21.77 -10.12
N GLU A 110 10.24 22.87 -9.87
CA GLU A 110 9.73 24.21 -9.76
C GLU A 110 9.13 24.67 -11.09
N ILE A 111 7.84 24.39 -11.36
CA ILE A 111 7.03 25.17 -12.30
C ILE A 111 5.58 25.28 -11.79
N GLY A 112 5.25 26.42 -11.17
CA GLY A 112 3.87 26.91 -11.02
C GLY A 112 3.32 26.96 -9.58
N LYS A 113 3.25 28.18 -9.02
CA LYS A 113 2.66 28.54 -7.72
C LYS A 113 1.45 27.67 -7.31
N ARG A 114 1.55 26.97 -6.18
CA ARG A 114 0.46 26.25 -5.48
C ARG A 114 -0.77 27.17 -5.28
N ARG A 115 -1.80 27.05 -6.11
CA ARG A 115 -3.12 27.66 -5.85
C ARG A 115 -3.84 26.79 -4.82
N LYS A 116 -4.46 27.41 -3.81
CA LYS A 116 -5.29 26.67 -2.83
C LYS A 116 -6.66 26.38 -3.45
N LEU A 117 -7.24 25.20 -3.25
CA LEU A 117 -8.57 24.84 -3.77
C LEU A 117 -9.61 25.94 -3.49
N LEU A 118 -9.69 26.40 -2.24
CA LEU A 118 -10.65 27.41 -1.79
C LEU A 118 -10.42 28.82 -2.36
N SER A 119 -9.26 29.08 -2.98
CA SER A 119 -9.04 30.32 -3.73
C SER A 119 -9.65 30.28 -5.14
N VAL A 120 -10.07 29.10 -5.60
CA VAL A 120 -10.53 28.86 -6.97
C VAL A 120 -11.97 28.37 -7.00
N TYR A 121 -12.34 27.50 -6.06
CA TYR A 121 -13.66 26.87 -6.01
C TYR A 121 -14.34 27.06 -4.66
N ASP A 122 -15.65 27.21 -4.69
CA ASP A 122 -16.53 27.01 -3.55
C ASP A 122 -16.92 25.54 -3.46
N VAL A 123 -16.78 24.94 -2.28
CA VAL A 123 -17.08 23.51 -2.04
C VAL A 123 -18.47 23.39 -1.43
N HIS A 124 -19.32 22.59 -2.06
CA HIS A 124 -20.71 22.37 -1.66
C HIS A 124 -20.92 20.96 -1.07
N GLU A 125 -22.15 20.48 -1.12
CA GLU A 125 -22.55 19.19 -0.56
C GLU A 125 -21.85 18.00 -1.23
N GLU A 126 -21.81 16.89 -0.50
CA GLU A 126 -21.40 15.59 -1.01
C GLU A 126 -22.47 15.04 -1.95
N ILE A 127 -22.05 14.69 -3.16
CA ILE A 127 -22.90 14.12 -4.21
C ILE A 127 -22.65 12.63 -4.42
N GLY A 128 -21.62 12.08 -3.77
CA GLY A 128 -21.35 10.64 -3.76
C GLY A 128 -20.16 10.27 -2.89
N ARG A 129 -20.07 8.99 -2.52
CA ARG A 129 -18.97 8.44 -1.74
C ARG A 129 -18.56 7.11 -2.34
N GLY A 130 -17.29 7.00 -2.72
CA GLY A 130 -16.68 5.75 -3.13
C GLY A 130 -15.73 5.23 -2.05
N THR A 131 -15.20 4.02 -2.28
CA THR A 131 -14.22 3.37 -1.41
C THR A 131 -12.99 4.23 -1.12
N TYR A 132 -12.58 5.05 -2.08
CA TYR A 132 -11.33 5.82 -2.03
C TYR A 132 -11.52 7.31 -1.74
N GLY A 133 -12.75 7.78 -1.56
CA GLY A 133 -12.98 9.20 -1.32
C GLY A 133 -14.42 9.67 -1.51
N VAL A 134 -14.64 10.95 -1.23
CA VAL A 134 -15.94 11.60 -1.38
C VAL A 134 -15.95 12.47 -2.63
N VAL A 135 -17.06 12.47 -3.34
CA VAL A 135 -17.32 13.36 -4.47
C VAL A 135 -18.22 14.47 -3.97
N LYS A 136 -17.79 15.72 -4.13
CA LYS A 136 -18.58 16.90 -3.79
C LYS A 136 -18.83 17.75 -5.01
N ARG A 137 -19.94 18.49 -5.01
CA ARG A 137 -20.16 19.56 -5.98
C ARG A 137 -19.26 20.74 -5.63
N VAL A 138 -18.65 21.37 -6.64
CA VAL A 138 -17.87 22.60 -6.49
C VAL A 138 -18.25 23.63 -7.54
N THR A 139 -18.16 24.92 -7.23
CA THR A 139 -18.43 26.01 -8.19
C THR A 139 -17.17 26.85 -8.39
N HIS A 140 -16.77 27.08 -9.64
CA HIS A 140 -15.61 27.91 -9.94
C HIS A 140 -15.93 29.39 -9.68
N ARG A 141 -15.18 30.01 -8.77
CA ARG A 141 -15.49 31.35 -8.21
C ARG A 141 -15.54 32.46 -9.26
N ARG A 142 -14.75 32.35 -10.33
CA ARG A 142 -14.70 33.39 -11.38
C ARG A 142 -15.79 33.22 -12.43
N THR A 143 -16.19 31.99 -12.74
CA THR A 143 -17.13 31.72 -13.86
C THR A 143 -18.53 31.35 -13.40
N GLY A 144 -18.70 30.96 -12.13
CA GLY A 144 -19.95 30.44 -11.60
C GLY A 144 -20.30 29.03 -12.09
N GLU A 145 -19.38 28.36 -12.79
CA GLU A 145 -19.63 27.04 -13.39
C GLU A 145 -19.48 25.92 -12.36
N GLY A 146 -20.39 24.95 -12.40
CA GLY A 146 -20.44 23.82 -11.47
C GLY A 146 -19.67 22.59 -11.98
N PHE A 147 -18.96 21.93 -11.08
CA PHE A 147 -18.12 20.76 -11.35
C PHE A 147 -18.30 19.70 -10.26
N ALA A 148 -17.83 18.48 -10.54
CA ALA A 148 -17.62 17.46 -9.53
C ALA A 148 -16.15 17.47 -9.08
N ALA A 149 -15.92 17.33 -7.79
CA ALA A 149 -14.57 17.20 -7.23
C ALA A 149 -14.49 15.96 -6.35
N LYS A 150 -13.59 15.04 -6.71
CA LYS A 150 -13.29 13.82 -5.94
C LYS A 150 -12.18 14.12 -4.94
N PHE A 151 -12.50 14.10 -3.65
CA PHE A 151 -11.58 14.27 -2.53
C PHE A 151 -11.10 12.89 -2.09
N LEU A 152 -9.84 12.60 -2.40
CA LEU A 152 -9.14 11.37 -2.08
C LEU A 152 -8.27 11.62 -0.85
N PRO A 153 -8.62 11.10 0.34
CA PRO A 153 -7.72 11.13 1.48
C PRO A 153 -6.43 10.40 1.11
N LEU A 154 -5.29 11.08 1.24
CA LEU A 154 -3.99 10.50 0.97
C LEU A 154 -3.45 9.88 2.25
N ARG A 155 -3.71 8.58 2.41
CA ARG A 155 -2.96 7.71 3.31
C ARG A 155 -1.75 7.15 2.58
N SER A 156 -0.72 6.73 3.30
CA SER A 156 0.48 6.07 2.77
C SER A 156 0.10 4.97 1.76
N SER A 157 -0.84 4.11 2.17
CA SER A 157 -1.45 3.00 1.41
C SER A 157 -2.08 3.37 0.07
N THR A 158 -2.80 4.49 0.05
CA THR A 158 -3.58 4.94 -1.12
C THR A 158 -2.87 5.97 -1.99
N ARG A 159 -1.75 6.55 -1.53
CA ARG A 159 -1.10 7.70 -2.16
C ARG A 159 -0.63 7.38 -3.58
N THR A 160 0.07 6.27 -3.77
CA THR A 160 0.57 5.85 -5.10
C THR A 160 -0.58 5.65 -6.08
N ARG A 161 -1.63 4.93 -5.67
CA ARG A 161 -2.82 4.68 -6.50
C ARG A 161 -3.55 5.99 -6.84
N ALA A 162 -3.66 6.92 -5.90
CA ALA A 162 -4.31 8.22 -6.12
C ALA A 162 -3.56 9.09 -7.14
N PHE A 163 -2.23 9.11 -7.10
CA PHE A 163 -1.43 9.85 -8.08
C PHE A 163 -1.37 9.15 -9.44
N GLN A 164 -1.41 7.82 -9.48
CA GLN A 164 -1.56 7.06 -10.72
C GLN A 164 -2.92 7.34 -11.39
N GLU A 165 -4.01 7.44 -10.61
CA GLU A 165 -5.33 7.86 -11.10
C GLU A 165 -5.26 9.27 -11.72
N ARG A 166 -4.62 10.24 -11.05
CA ARG A 166 -4.38 11.58 -11.60
C ARG A 166 -3.64 11.52 -12.94
N ASP A 167 -2.54 10.76 -13.03
CA ASP A 167 -1.74 10.67 -14.25
C ASP A 167 -2.43 9.95 -15.40
N LEU A 168 -3.33 9.03 -15.07
CA LEU A 168 -4.18 8.38 -16.04
C LEU A 168 -5.24 9.37 -16.58
N LEU A 169 -5.92 10.10 -15.69
CA LEU A 169 -6.95 11.06 -16.06
C LEU A 169 -6.41 12.31 -16.78
N SER A 170 -5.18 12.73 -16.52
CA SER A 170 -4.55 13.86 -17.21
C SER A 170 -4.22 13.57 -18.69
N ARG A 171 -4.08 12.28 -19.04
CA ARG A 171 -3.78 11.83 -20.41
C ARG A 171 -5.01 11.32 -21.15
N LEU A 172 -6.14 11.17 -20.46
CA LEU A 172 -7.39 10.74 -21.06
C LEU A 172 -8.03 11.93 -21.80
N ALA A 173 -8.05 11.84 -23.13
CA ALA A 173 -8.80 12.75 -23.99
C ALA A 173 -9.82 11.93 -24.79
N HIS A 174 -10.98 11.62 -24.19
CA HIS A 174 -12.03 10.85 -24.86
C HIS A 174 -13.42 11.43 -24.58
N PRO A 175 -14.28 11.65 -25.59
CA PRO A 175 -15.58 12.33 -25.47
C PRO A 175 -16.66 11.59 -24.65
N ARG A 176 -16.31 10.46 -24.03
CA ARG A 176 -17.21 9.65 -23.16
C ARG A 176 -16.57 9.28 -21.83
N VAL A 177 -15.38 9.81 -21.55
CA VAL A 177 -14.65 9.55 -20.32
C VAL A 177 -14.46 10.88 -19.63
N SER A 178 -14.80 10.93 -18.35
CA SER A 178 -14.60 12.11 -17.52
C SER A 178 -13.15 12.58 -17.60
N CYS A 179 -12.92 13.78 -18.13
CA CYS A 179 -11.60 14.38 -18.24
C CYS A 179 -11.22 15.11 -16.93
N LEU A 180 -9.94 15.07 -16.56
CA LEU A 180 -9.41 15.87 -15.46
C LEU A 180 -9.26 17.33 -15.93
N LEU A 181 -9.96 18.25 -15.25
CA LEU A 181 -9.93 19.68 -15.58
C LEU A 181 -8.96 20.46 -14.68
N ASP A 182 -8.89 20.09 -13.41
CA ASP A 182 -8.00 20.72 -12.43
C ASP A 182 -7.67 19.71 -11.32
N PHE A 183 -6.58 19.94 -10.60
CA PHE A 183 -6.26 19.14 -9.42
C PHE A 183 -5.58 19.97 -8.34
N PHE A 184 -5.88 19.61 -7.10
CA PHE A 184 -5.27 20.22 -5.93
C PHE A 184 -4.72 19.11 -5.05
N SER A 185 -3.48 19.25 -4.62
CA SER A 185 -2.88 18.31 -3.68
C SER A 185 -2.46 19.03 -2.41
N THR A 186 -2.69 18.34 -1.30
CA THR A 186 -2.14 18.65 0.02
C THR A 186 -1.47 17.38 0.55
N ARG A 187 -0.82 17.46 1.70
CA ARG A 187 -0.20 16.28 2.35
C ARG A 187 -1.19 15.14 2.63
N ARG A 188 -2.47 15.48 2.87
CA ARG A 188 -3.51 14.53 3.33
C ARG A 188 -4.64 14.32 2.34
N THR A 189 -4.66 15.04 1.22
CA THR A 189 -5.79 14.97 0.29
C THR A 189 -5.36 15.35 -1.12
N LEU A 190 -5.73 14.52 -2.08
CA LEU A 190 -5.73 14.85 -3.51
C LEU A 190 -7.18 15.14 -3.91
N VAL A 191 -7.38 16.25 -4.62
CA VAL A 191 -8.67 16.66 -5.14
C VAL A 191 -8.57 16.68 -6.64
N LEU A 192 -9.42 15.91 -7.30
CA LEU A 192 -9.52 15.83 -8.75
C LEU A 192 -10.83 16.50 -9.17
N VAL A 193 -10.74 17.58 -9.95
CA VAL A 193 -11.90 18.31 -10.47
C VAL A 193 -12.18 17.84 -11.89
N THR A 194 -13.42 17.40 -12.12
CA THR A 194 -13.86 16.84 -13.41
C THR A 194 -15.16 17.47 -13.87
N GLU A 195 -15.49 17.29 -15.15
CA GLU A 195 -16.79 17.70 -15.69
C GLU A 195 -17.95 16.95 -15.03
N ALA A 196 -19.09 17.63 -14.86
CA ALA A 196 -20.34 17.02 -14.45
C ALA A 196 -21.27 16.98 -15.68
N TYR A 197 -21.68 15.79 -16.12
CA TYR A 197 -22.65 15.62 -17.21
C TYR A 197 -23.99 15.04 -16.71
N PRO A 198 -25.15 15.48 -17.23
CA PRO A 198 -25.46 16.72 -17.94
C PRO A 198 -26.16 17.76 -17.05
N SER A 199 -25.77 19.03 -17.21
CA SER A 199 -26.35 20.24 -16.58
C SER A 199 -27.86 20.41 -16.86
N PRO A 200 -28.63 20.91 -15.87
CA PRO A 200 -28.80 22.36 -15.77
C PRO A 200 -28.81 22.84 -14.32
N TRP A 201 -27.65 23.25 -13.80
CA TRP A 201 -27.57 24.00 -12.54
C TRP A 201 -27.09 25.41 -12.84
N ARG A 202 -27.96 26.19 -13.50
CA ARG A 202 -27.92 27.65 -13.44
C ARG A 202 -29.05 28.05 -12.49
N PHE A 203 -28.70 28.63 -11.34
CA PHE A 203 -29.64 29.38 -10.52
C PHE A 203 -29.45 30.86 -10.83
#